data_AF-A0A7J4ZUD5-F1
#
_entry.id   AF-A0A7J4ZUD5-F1
#
_cell.length_a   1.000
_cell.length_b   1.000
_cell.length_c   1.000
_cell.angle_alpha   90.00
_cell.angle_beta   90.00
_cell.angle_gamma   90.00
#
_symmetry.space_group_name_H-M   'P 1'
#
loop_
_entity.id
_entity.type
_entity.pdbx_description
1 polymer ?
#
loop_
_entity_poly.entity_id
_entity_poly.type
_entity_poly.pdbx_seq_one_letter_code
_entity_poly.pdbx_strand_id
1 'polypeptide(L)'
;MHKDIRLHGQVGSHVEYFVMVVGNDAYQRYFFNIVQEEEHLRIFSPGNEFIISPEGIGYQGNGGYFCEYMFGVDQPSSDLSKPDIINRLVMYGARSNDTGSIRFSDRTQGEESFENIFFEGNAVCNYYFFVHSNQLSRKLKYQQEELVKNLGKIIKRSESVGDERDDALISNIFPLLRDDSAQLFIIKLINRHHREYRDLFKSLYYRNKKIADDDFSRLVKLAATYRIDRYQQERMRIDAMYRHPSNKRIVDEYRNILLACNNKGEISHLDNARLTRLKTLSVRNKIPGALFYTLDEMLKRGRNLVHHEEQDYIAATREVLQGIFLREKEIESPINREDMLNLIQAKKKAVENRDHSFDQLMLDASKECDEKIRDGADPGLMDGFSYVITYLDRFDSVSNLISQLAFMENVRVNEEMLQGLLEHKAAFDNLREGCFEELFIHELFHNAYLGRFGRRKVTALLAGLRAVEKRTGSTEELNQHLQKIDQEERISSVLLEHVRDRIRNFYSRFTTKADQEALRREVIEELKNKRLIKADIPDHIFHETIFTIKKEAMYLHSLLPQIIAERNVGLREDFLENSGLDRFYVEELEREYYEKNGLSLEGLYQIRKGLS
;
A
#
# COMPACT_ATOMS: atom_id res chain seq x y z
N MET A 1 -21.06 -24.80 52.27
CA MET A 1 -21.39 -25.87 51.31
C MET A 1 -20.28 -25.89 50.27
N HIS A 2 -19.52 -26.98 50.17
CA HIS A 2 -18.36 -27.08 49.26
C HIS A 2 -18.85 -27.00 47.81
N LYS A 3 -18.33 -26.03 47.04
CA LYS A 3 -18.76 -25.75 45.66
C LYS A 3 -17.86 -26.40 44.61
N ASP A 4 -16.63 -26.74 44.98
CA ASP A 4 -15.64 -27.39 44.13
C ASP A 4 -14.78 -28.41 44.90
N ILE A 5 -14.28 -29.41 44.19
CA ILE A 5 -13.31 -30.39 44.67
C ILE A 5 -12.11 -30.38 43.74
N ARG A 6 -10.91 -30.42 44.33
CA ARG A 6 -9.65 -30.46 43.59
C ARG A 6 -8.84 -31.67 44.02
N LEU A 7 -8.55 -32.54 43.07
CA LEU A 7 -7.56 -33.59 43.23
C LEU A 7 -6.30 -33.14 42.55
N HIS A 8 -5.17 -33.29 43.25
CA HIS A 8 -3.85 -33.01 42.72
C HIS A 8 -3.02 -34.27 42.88
N GLY A 9 -2.36 -34.69 41.83
CA GLY A 9 -1.40 -35.77 41.89
C GLY A 9 -0.38 -35.69 40.77
N GLN A 10 0.49 -36.69 40.74
CA GLN A 10 1.55 -36.83 39.76
C GLN A 10 1.45 -38.21 39.12
N VAL A 11 1.66 -38.27 37.82
CA VAL A 11 1.79 -39.52 37.07
C VAL A 11 3.19 -39.59 36.46
N GLY A 12 3.87 -40.71 36.72
CA GLY A 12 5.28 -40.88 36.38
C GLY A 12 6.19 -39.83 37.02
N SER A 13 7.33 -39.57 36.37
CA SER A 13 8.36 -38.65 36.90
C SER A 13 8.15 -37.17 36.53
N HIS A 14 7.27 -36.86 35.57
CA HIS A 14 7.30 -35.55 34.89
C HIS A 14 5.94 -34.90 34.61
N VAL A 15 4.81 -35.61 34.80
CA VAL A 15 3.47 -35.05 34.55
C VAL A 15 2.72 -34.85 35.86
N GLU A 16 2.29 -33.61 36.09
CA GLU A 16 1.43 -33.21 37.21
C GLU A 16 0.00 -33.04 36.69
N TYR A 17 -1.00 -33.50 37.44
CA TYR A 17 -2.41 -33.36 37.06
C TYR A 17 -3.25 -32.73 38.15
N PHE A 18 -4.22 -31.91 37.73
CA PHE A 18 -5.24 -31.33 38.61
C PHE A 18 -6.62 -31.68 38.05
N VAL A 19 -7.45 -32.34 38.86
CA VAL A 19 -8.84 -32.64 38.53
C VAL A 19 -9.72 -31.74 39.36
N MET A 20 -10.50 -30.90 38.69
CA MET A 20 -11.40 -29.95 39.31
C MET A 20 -12.83 -30.32 38.97
N VAL A 21 -13.64 -30.55 40.01
CA VAL A 21 -15.05 -30.92 39.88
C VAL A 21 -15.90 -29.85 40.53
N VAL A 22 -16.83 -29.29 39.76
CA VAL A 22 -17.66 -28.16 40.17
C VAL A 22 -19.12 -28.53 39.98
N GLY A 23 -19.93 -28.36 41.01
CA GLY A 23 -21.36 -28.69 40.96
C GLY A 23 -22.00 -28.63 42.35
N ASN A 24 -23.33 -28.50 42.38
CA ASN A 24 -24.07 -28.61 43.63
C ASN A 24 -23.91 -30.04 44.19
N ASP A 25 -23.48 -30.15 45.44
CA ASP A 25 -23.19 -31.43 46.13
C ASP A 25 -22.12 -32.32 45.47
N ALA A 26 -21.11 -31.71 44.84
CA ALA A 26 -19.97 -32.43 44.23
C ALA A 26 -19.29 -33.45 45.18
N TYR A 27 -19.36 -33.23 46.50
CA TYR A 27 -18.78 -34.10 47.54
C TYR A 27 -19.59 -35.37 47.83
N GLN A 28 -20.82 -35.48 47.34
CA GLN A 28 -21.70 -36.63 47.63
C GLN A 28 -21.60 -37.75 46.59
N ARG A 29 -20.84 -37.57 45.50
CA ARG A 29 -20.75 -38.54 44.41
C ARG A 29 -19.32 -39.03 44.24
N TYR A 30 -19.13 -40.34 44.10
CA TYR A 30 -17.86 -40.91 43.66
C TYR A 30 -17.68 -40.61 42.17
N PHE A 31 -16.63 -39.88 41.83
CA PHE A 31 -16.32 -39.48 40.46
C PHE A 31 -14.92 -39.92 40.02
N PHE A 32 -14.18 -40.60 40.88
CA PHE A 32 -12.86 -41.12 40.56
C PHE A 32 -12.60 -42.47 41.23
N ASN A 33 -11.72 -43.26 40.62
CA ASN A 33 -11.19 -44.51 41.14
C ASN A 33 -9.69 -44.58 40.86
N ILE A 34 -8.90 -44.98 41.84
CA ILE A 34 -7.46 -45.21 41.70
C ILE A 34 -7.26 -46.72 41.63
N VAL A 35 -6.89 -47.22 40.45
CA VAL A 35 -6.59 -48.65 40.26
C VAL A 35 -5.11 -48.84 40.61
N GLN A 36 -4.85 -49.29 41.84
CA GLN A 36 -3.49 -49.43 42.38
C GLN A 36 -2.63 -50.45 41.60
N GLU A 37 -3.24 -51.47 40.99
CA GLU A 37 -2.53 -52.52 40.24
C GLU A 37 -2.01 -52.04 38.87
N GLU A 38 -2.68 -51.06 38.25
CA GLU A 38 -2.35 -50.54 36.92
C GLU A 38 -1.75 -49.12 36.97
N GLU A 39 -1.63 -48.52 38.16
CA GLU A 39 -1.24 -47.11 38.34
C GLU A 39 -2.06 -46.13 37.49
N HIS A 40 -3.37 -46.39 37.35
CA HIS A 40 -4.29 -45.55 36.56
C HIS A 40 -5.27 -44.78 37.45
N LEU A 41 -5.44 -43.49 37.19
CA LEU A 41 -6.52 -42.67 37.75
C LEU A 41 -7.67 -42.61 36.75
N ARG A 42 -8.82 -43.16 37.13
CA ARG A 42 -10.04 -43.11 36.34
C ARG A 42 -10.99 -42.07 36.92
N ILE A 43 -11.45 -41.14 36.10
CA ILE A 43 -12.41 -40.09 36.43
C ILE A 43 -13.65 -40.33 35.57
N PHE A 44 -14.83 -40.36 36.17
CA PHE A 44 -16.04 -40.75 35.45
C PHE A 44 -17.29 -40.05 35.96
N SER A 45 -18.24 -39.90 35.04
CA SER A 45 -19.62 -39.49 35.30
C SER A 45 -20.53 -40.24 34.31
N PRO A 46 -21.86 -40.26 34.47
CA PRO A 46 -22.73 -40.95 33.54
C PRO A 46 -22.50 -40.51 32.09
N GLY A 47 -22.03 -41.43 31.24
CA GLY A 47 -21.73 -41.20 29.82
C GLY A 47 -20.38 -40.56 29.51
N ASN A 48 -19.54 -40.26 30.51
CA ASN A 48 -18.21 -39.69 30.31
C ASN A 48 -17.15 -40.38 31.17
N GLU A 49 -15.97 -40.53 30.60
CA GLU A 49 -14.82 -41.16 31.23
C GLU A 49 -13.52 -40.51 30.78
N PHE A 50 -12.59 -40.38 31.73
CA PHE A 50 -11.25 -39.90 31.50
C PHE A 50 -10.28 -40.72 32.35
N ILE A 51 -9.29 -41.34 31.72
CA ILE A 51 -8.30 -42.20 32.36
C ILE A 51 -6.94 -41.53 32.19
N ILE A 52 -6.18 -41.43 33.28
CA ILE A 52 -4.79 -41.00 33.26
C ILE A 52 -3.93 -42.22 33.60
N SER A 53 -3.10 -42.63 32.65
CA SER A 53 -2.15 -43.73 32.76
C SER A 53 -0.71 -43.22 32.78
N PRO A 54 0.29 -44.03 33.17
CA PRO A 54 1.70 -43.65 33.14
C PRO A 54 2.21 -43.16 31.77
N GLU A 55 1.61 -43.63 30.67
CA GLU A 55 2.04 -43.32 29.31
C GLU A 55 1.19 -42.22 28.64
N GLY A 56 -0.01 -41.94 29.14
CA GLY A 56 -0.91 -40.97 28.53
C GLY A 56 -2.30 -40.89 29.14
N ILE A 57 -3.29 -40.62 28.28
CA ILE A 57 -4.69 -40.51 28.67
C ILE A 57 -5.58 -41.33 27.75
N GLY A 58 -6.70 -41.80 28.31
CA GLY A 58 -7.85 -42.30 27.56
C GLY A 58 -9.07 -41.44 27.86
N TYR A 59 -9.92 -41.18 26.87
CA TYR A 59 -11.11 -40.37 27.06
C TYR A 59 -12.31 -40.93 26.29
N GLN A 60 -13.50 -40.70 26.83
CA GLN A 60 -14.78 -41.00 26.19
C GLN A 60 -15.86 -40.03 26.70
N GLY A 61 -16.75 -39.59 25.81
CA GLY A 61 -17.95 -38.85 26.19
C GLY A 61 -18.21 -37.58 25.36
N ASN A 62 -18.76 -36.55 25.99
CA ASN A 62 -19.15 -35.29 25.36
C ASN A 62 -18.11 -34.18 25.45
N GLY A 63 -16.97 -34.49 26.06
CA GLY A 63 -15.90 -33.56 26.35
C GLY A 63 -15.04 -33.15 25.16
N GLY A 64 -13.97 -32.44 25.52
CA GLY A 64 -12.93 -32.02 24.60
C GLY A 64 -11.71 -31.53 25.37
N TYR A 65 -10.74 -31.01 24.62
CA TYR A 65 -9.55 -30.40 25.17
C TYR A 65 -9.38 -28.97 24.66
N PHE A 66 -8.72 -28.15 25.47
CA PHE A 66 -8.34 -26.81 25.10
C PHE A 66 -7.01 -26.42 25.73
N CYS A 67 -6.27 -25.55 25.05
CA CYS A 67 -5.02 -24.99 25.53
C CYS A 67 -4.75 -23.65 24.86
N GLU A 68 -3.90 -22.83 25.48
CA GLU A 68 -3.43 -21.60 24.85
C GLU A 68 -2.50 -21.94 23.68
N TYR A 69 -2.72 -21.32 22.52
CA TYR A 69 -1.81 -21.47 21.39
C TYR A 69 -0.43 -20.94 21.77
N MET A 70 0.61 -21.73 21.52
CA MET A 70 1.98 -21.23 21.62
C MET A 70 2.32 -20.43 20.37
N PHE A 71 3.07 -19.34 20.55
CA PHE A 71 3.51 -18.52 19.42
C PHE A 71 4.44 -19.32 18.49
N GLY A 72 4.20 -19.25 17.17
CA GLY A 72 4.98 -19.96 16.14
C GLY A 72 4.52 -21.38 15.82
N VAL A 73 3.38 -21.82 16.37
CA VAL A 73 2.72 -23.10 16.03
C VAL A 73 1.60 -22.84 15.02
N ASP A 74 1.38 -23.77 14.10
CA ASP A 74 0.30 -23.69 13.12
C ASP A 74 -1.07 -23.49 13.77
N GLN A 75 -1.72 -22.39 13.41
CA GLN A 75 -3.08 -22.04 13.84
C GLN A 75 -4.02 -22.19 12.64
N PRO A 76 -5.25 -22.72 12.83
CA PRO A 76 -6.27 -22.69 11.80
C PRO A 76 -6.52 -21.26 11.32
N SER A 77 -6.63 -21.05 10.01
CA SER A 77 -6.87 -19.71 9.42
C SER A 77 -8.11 -19.00 9.98
N SER A 78 -9.14 -19.77 10.34
CA SER A 78 -10.36 -19.29 10.98
C SER A 78 -10.18 -18.74 12.39
N ASP A 79 -9.16 -19.24 13.11
CA ASP A 79 -8.79 -18.74 14.44
C ASP A 79 -7.76 -17.62 14.32
N LEU A 80 -6.76 -17.76 13.44
CA LEU A 80 -5.71 -16.75 13.20
C LEU A 80 -6.26 -15.40 12.72
N SER A 81 -7.35 -15.41 11.94
CA SER A 81 -8.02 -14.19 11.45
C SER A 81 -8.68 -13.35 12.55
N LYS A 82 -8.88 -13.91 13.74
CA LYS A 82 -9.58 -13.25 14.85
C LYS A 82 -8.60 -12.98 16.00
N PRO A 83 -8.21 -11.71 16.22
CA PRO A 83 -7.14 -11.36 17.16
C PRO A 83 -7.48 -11.67 18.63
N ASP A 84 -8.76 -11.82 18.93
CA ASP A 84 -9.32 -12.15 20.24
C ASP A 84 -9.33 -13.66 20.54
N ILE A 85 -9.00 -14.52 19.57
CA ILE A 85 -8.86 -15.97 19.80
C ILE A 85 -7.43 -16.29 20.22
N ILE A 86 -7.28 -16.84 21.41
CA ILE A 86 -6.00 -17.18 22.02
C ILE A 86 -5.88 -18.66 22.38
N ASN A 87 -7.00 -19.38 22.49
CA ASN A 87 -7.01 -20.79 22.86
C ASN A 87 -7.51 -21.68 21.72
N ARG A 88 -6.84 -22.83 21.57
CA ARG A 88 -7.30 -23.97 20.78
C ARG A 88 -8.41 -24.67 21.56
N LEU A 89 -9.49 -25.06 20.88
CA LEU A 89 -10.56 -25.90 21.44
C LEU A 89 -10.89 -27.00 20.44
N VAL A 90 -10.81 -28.25 20.87
CA VAL A 90 -11.10 -29.43 20.06
C VAL A 90 -12.04 -30.34 20.83
N MET A 91 -13.17 -30.69 20.22
CA MET A 91 -14.11 -31.67 20.77
C MET A 91 -13.78 -33.06 20.22
N TYR A 92 -13.91 -34.10 21.04
CA TYR A 92 -13.51 -35.46 20.65
C TYR A 92 -14.21 -35.98 19.39
N GLY A 93 -15.49 -35.64 19.21
CA GLY A 93 -16.28 -36.07 18.05
C GLY A 93 -16.20 -35.13 16.85
N ALA A 94 -15.45 -34.02 16.91
CA ALA A 94 -15.41 -33.02 15.84
C ALA A 94 -14.41 -33.37 14.73
N ARG A 95 -14.86 -33.31 13.48
CA ARG A 95 -14.02 -33.40 12.28
C ARG A 95 -14.28 -32.20 11.37
N SER A 96 -13.22 -31.65 10.79
CA SER A 96 -13.30 -30.60 9.77
C SER A 96 -13.46 -31.23 8.38
N ASN A 97 -14.39 -30.74 7.57
CA ASN A 97 -14.46 -31.06 6.14
C ASN A 97 -13.54 -30.13 5.34
N ASP A 98 -13.23 -30.48 4.08
CA ASP A 98 -12.43 -29.66 3.15
C ASP A 98 -12.99 -28.24 2.92
N THR A 99 -14.27 -28.02 3.22
CA THR A 99 -14.95 -26.71 3.14
C THR A 99 -14.84 -25.87 4.42
N GLY A 100 -14.13 -26.34 5.45
CA GLY A 100 -14.00 -25.68 6.75
C GLY A 100 -15.22 -25.81 7.68
N SER A 101 -16.21 -26.64 7.31
CA SER A 101 -17.38 -26.93 8.14
C SER A 101 -17.08 -28.05 9.16
N ILE A 102 -17.45 -27.84 10.43
CA ILE A 102 -17.26 -28.83 11.50
C ILE A 102 -18.45 -29.80 11.52
N ARG A 103 -18.17 -31.10 11.47
CA ARG A 103 -19.15 -32.17 11.67
C ARG A 103 -18.84 -32.93 12.95
N PHE A 104 -19.86 -33.08 13.79
CA PHE A 104 -19.80 -33.90 15.00
C PHE A 104 -20.24 -35.34 14.70
N SER A 105 -19.53 -36.30 15.30
CA SER A 105 -19.80 -37.73 15.25
C SER A 105 -19.97 -38.31 16.65
N ASP A 106 -20.63 -39.47 16.73
CA ASP A 106 -20.77 -40.22 17.99
C ASP A 106 -19.51 -41.03 18.36
N ARG A 107 -18.46 -40.98 17.53
CA ARG A 107 -17.15 -41.59 17.82
C ARG A 107 -16.31 -40.61 18.62
N THR A 108 -16.38 -40.71 19.95
CA THR A 108 -15.77 -39.74 20.88
C THR A 108 -14.72 -40.37 21.79
N GLN A 109 -14.47 -41.66 21.63
CA GLN A 109 -13.43 -42.38 22.37
C GLN A 109 -12.08 -42.21 21.69
N GLY A 110 -11.02 -42.11 22.48
CA GLY A 110 -9.64 -42.02 21.99
C GLY A 110 -8.62 -42.16 23.12
N GLU A 111 -7.37 -42.34 22.71
CA GLU A 111 -6.21 -42.43 23.60
C GLU A 111 -5.08 -41.56 23.01
N GLU A 112 -4.37 -40.84 23.87
CA GLU A 112 -3.25 -39.97 23.49
C GLU A 112 -2.10 -40.13 24.48
N SER A 113 -0.87 -40.26 23.97
CA SER A 113 0.34 -40.27 24.80
C SER A 113 0.69 -38.88 25.29
N PHE A 114 1.37 -38.77 26.44
CA PHE A 114 1.83 -37.47 26.95
C PHE A 114 2.75 -36.75 25.95
N GLU A 115 3.61 -37.48 25.25
CA GLU A 115 4.47 -36.92 24.21
C GLU A 115 3.64 -36.21 23.13
N ASN A 116 2.58 -36.86 22.62
CA ASN A 116 1.70 -36.26 21.61
C ASN A 116 0.91 -35.07 22.16
N ILE A 117 0.41 -35.14 23.39
CA ILE A 117 -0.35 -34.05 24.03
C ILE A 117 0.49 -32.78 24.11
N PHE A 118 1.71 -32.86 24.63
CA PHE A 118 2.61 -31.71 24.74
C PHE A 118 3.29 -31.36 23.41
N PHE A 119 3.21 -32.23 22.39
CA PHE A 119 3.65 -31.94 21.04
C PHE A 119 2.60 -31.16 20.24
N GLU A 120 1.38 -31.66 20.13
CA GLU A 120 0.31 -31.03 19.36
C GLU A 120 -0.36 -29.86 20.11
N GLY A 121 -0.47 -29.98 21.43
CA GLY A 121 -1.02 -28.97 22.32
C GLY A 121 0.02 -27.93 22.75
N ASN A 122 -0.24 -27.32 23.90
CA ASN A 122 0.72 -26.46 24.56
C ASN A 122 1.81 -27.31 25.20
N ALA A 123 3.07 -26.95 25.04
CA ALA A 123 4.21 -27.72 25.53
C ALA A 123 4.26 -27.84 27.05
N VAL A 124 3.56 -26.96 27.79
CA VAL A 124 3.60 -26.94 29.25
C VAL A 124 2.28 -27.34 29.89
N CYS A 125 1.15 -26.80 29.43
CA CYS A 125 -0.13 -26.95 30.13
C CYS A 125 -1.31 -27.18 29.18
N ASN A 126 -2.02 -28.29 29.35
CA ASN A 126 -3.19 -28.64 28.55
C ASN A 126 -4.40 -28.93 29.45
N TYR A 127 -5.58 -28.50 29.02
CA TYR A 127 -6.83 -28.71 29.74
C TYR A 127 -7.75 -29.64 28.97
N TYR A 128 -8.47 -30.47 29.71
CA TYR A 128 -9.52 -31.35 29.23
C TYR A 128 -10.78 -31.07 30.04
N PHE A 129 -11.94 -31.28 29.46
CA PHE A 129 -13.19 -31.11 30.17
C PHE A 129 -14.25 -32.06 29.66
N PHE A 130 -15.21 -32.34 30.53
CA PHE A 130 -16.50 -32.92 30.16
C PHE A 130 -17.58 -32.43 31.13
N VAL A 131 -18.83 -32.54 30.71
CA VAL A 131 -19.96 -32.03 31.49
C VAL A 131 -20.98 -33.13 31.69
N HIS A 132 -21.43 -33.29 32.92
CA HIS A 132 -22.61 -34.08 33.22
C HIS A 132 -23.77 -33.14 33.55
N SER A 133 -24.88 -33.25 32.84
CA SER A 133 -26.08 -32.46 33.05
C SER A 133 -27.30 -33.24 32.56
N ASN A 134 -28.42 -33.11 33.29
CA ASN A 134 -29.67 -33.75 32.91
C ASN A 134 -30.41 -33.00 31.79
N GLN A 135 -30.01 -31.75 31.52
CA GLN A 135 -30.60 -30.91 30.47
C GLN A 135 -29.97 -31.16 29.09
N LEU A 136 -28.80 -31.81 29.04
CA LEU A 136 -28.13 -32.13 27.78
C LEU A 136 -28.89 -33.21 27.00
N SER A 137 -28.89 -33.09 25.67
CA SER A 137 -29.50 -34.07 24.76
C SER A 137 -29.01 -35.50 25.00
N ARG A 138 -29.82 -36.53 24.68
CA ARG A 138 -29.39 -37.94 24.88
C ARG A 138 -28.30 -38.41 23.91
N LYS A 139 -28.13 -37.77 22.75
CA LYS A 139 -27.11 -38.17 21.75
C LYS A 139 -25.85 -37.32 21.88
N LEU A 140 -24.69 -37.96 21.95
CA LEU A 140 -23.38 -37.31 22.14
C LEU A 140 -23.10 -36.22 21.11
N LYS A 141 -23.45 -36.45 19.84
CA LYS A 141 -23.33 -35.44 18.78
C LYS A 141 -23.98 -34.10 19.15
N TYR A 142 -25.22 -34.14 19.66
CA TYR A 142 -25.96 -32.92 20.01
C TYR A 142 -25.45 -32.30 21.31
N GLN A 143 -25.02 -33.12 22.28
CA GLN A 143 -24.38 -32.61 23.49
C GLN A 143 -23.13 -31.79 23.16
N GLN A 144 -22.24 -32.30 22.30
CA GLN A 144 -21.03 -31.57 21.90
C GLN A 144 -21.35 -30.26 21.17
N GLU A 145 -22.36 -30.28 20.30
CA GLU A 145 -22.79 -29.07 19.59
C GLU A 145 -23.33 -27.99 20.55
N GLU A 146 -24.15 -28.38 21.53
CA GLU A 146 -24.66 -27.50 22.58
C GLU A 146 -23.52 -26.95 23.45
N LEU A 147 -22.57 -27.79 23.86
CA LEU A 147 -21.42 -27.38 24.65
C LEU A 147 -20.53 -26.39 23.90
N VAL A 148 -20.26 -26.61 22.61
CA VAL A 148 -19.48 -25.67 21.79
C VAL A 148 -20.22 -24.35 21.61
N LYS A 149 -21.55 -24.37 21.41
CA LYS A 149 -22.36 -23.14 21.30
C LYS A 149 -22.33 -22.32 22.59
N ASN A 150 -22.41 -22.98 23.75
CA ASN A 150 -22.49 -22.30 25.04
C ASN A 150 -21.12 -21.88 25.57
N LEU A 151 -20.12 -22.75 25.47
CA LEU A 151 -18.82 -22.57 26.11
C LEU A 151 -17.72 -22.11 25.14
N GLY A 152 -17.85 -22.45 23.85
CA GLY A 152 -16.75 -22.32 22.88
C GLY A 152 -16.22 -20.91 22.73
N LYS A 153 -17.10 -19.89 22.69
CA LYS A 153 -16.68 -18.49 22.58
C LYS A 153 -15.87 -18.02 23.80
N ILE A 154 -16.26 -18.44 25.00
CA ILE A 154 -15.61 -18.03 26.24
C ILE A 154 -14.28 -18.77 26.41
N ILE A 155 -14.26 -20.09 26.16
CA ILE A 155 -13.04 -20.90 26.21
C ILE A 155 -12.00 -20.36 25.20
N LYS A 156 -12.38 -20.10 23.95
CA LYS A 156 -11.43 -19.64 22.91
C LYS A 156 -10.78 -18.27 23.20
N ARG A 157 -11.40 -17.43 24.05
CA ARG A 157 -11.00 -16.04 24.32
C ARG A 157 -10.53 -15.80 25.76
N SER A 158 -10.45 -16.86 26.56
CA SER A 158 -10.17 -16.75 28.00
C SER A 158 -8.67 -16.66 28.27
N GLU A 159 -8.21 -15.52 28.80
CA GLU A 159 -6.81 -15.35 29.25
C GLU A 159 -6.48 -16.26 30.45
N SER A 160 -7.49 -16.70 31.20
CA SER A 160 -7.32 -17.57 32.37
C SER A 160 -6.67 -18.91 32.05
N VAL A 161 -6.76 -19.39 30.80
CA VAL A 161 -6.11 -20.64 30.37
C VAL A 161 -4.59 -20.47 30.33
N GLY A 162 -4.11 -19.37 29.76
CA GLY A 162 -2.68 -19.07 29.63
C GLY A 162 -2.03 -18.61 30.94
N ASP A 163 -2.78 -17.89 31.77
CA ASP A 163 -2.35 -17.47 33.11
C ASP A 163 -2.48 -18.57 34.16
N GLU A 164 -3.00 -19.75 33.77
CA GLU A 164 -3.27 -20.87 34.66
C GLU A 164 -4.19 -20.51 35.85
N ARG A 165 -5.09 -19.54 35.66
CA ARG A 165 -6.06 -19.06 36.67
C ARG A 165 -7.31 -19.91 36.68
N ASP A 166 -7.17 -21.10 37.25
CA ASP A 166 -8.20 -22.15 37.25
C ASP A 166 -9.54 -21.67 37.88
N ASP A 167 -9.49 -20.87 38.96
CA ASP A 167 -10.67 -20.33 39.63
C ASP A 167 -11.51 -19.41 38.74
N ALA A 168 -10.83 -18.54 38.00
CA ALA A 168 -11.44 -17.59 37.09
C ALA A 168 -12.02 -18.32 35.87
N LEU A 169 -11.32 -19.35 35.38
CA LEU A 169 -11.80 -20.21 34.30
C LEU A 169 -13.11 -20.91 34.68
N ILE A 170 -13.14 -21.54 35.86
CA ILE A 170 -14.33 -22.22 36.38
C ILE A 170 -15.50 -21.26 36.57
N SER A 171 -15.23 -20.11 37.21
CA SER A 171 -16.26 -19.09 37.51
C SER A 171 -16.88 -18.51 36.24
N ASN A 172 -16.14 -18.49 35.13
CA ASN A 172 -16.64 -18.03 33.84
C ASN A 172 -17.42 -19.12 33.07
N ILE A 173 -17.02 -20.39 33.19
CA ILE A 173 -17.60 -21.50 32.42
C ILE A 173 -18.85 -22.06 33.09
N PHE A 174 -18.81 -22.34 34.39
CA PHE A 174 -19.87 -23.07 35.09
C PHE A 174 -21.26 -22.39 35.00
N PRO A 175 -21.41 -21.06 35.20
CA PRO A 175 -22.71 -20.41 35.10
C PRO A 175 -23.38 -20.50 33.71
N LEU A 176 -22.60 -20.72 32.65
CA LEU A 176 -23.11 -20.84 31.28
C LEU A 176 -23.85 -22.14 31.02
N LEU A 177 -23.64 -23.15 31.87
CA LEU A 177 -24.34 -24.43 31.78
C LEU A 177 -25.83 -24.30 32.12
N ARG A 178 -26.21 -23.27 32.89
CA ARG A 178 -27.61 -22.93 33.24
C ARG A 178 -28.41 -24.11 33.82
N ASP A 179 -27.73 -25.01 34.53
CA ASP A 179 -28.32 -26.18 35.17
C ASP A 179 -27.74 -26.35 36.57
N ASP A 180 -28.60 -26.24 37.58
CA ASP A 180 -28.22 -26.39 38.99
C ASP A 180 -27.83 -27.84 39.34
N SER A 181 -28.16 -28.81 38.50
CA SER A 181 -27.77 -30.21 38.65
C SER A 181 -26.52 -30.58 37.86
N ALA A 182 -25.94 -29.63 37.11
CA ALA A 182 -24.77 -29.88 36.29
C ALA A 182 -23.50 -30.06 37.12
N GLN A 183 -22.61 -30.88 36.58
CA GLN A 183 -21.26 -31.09 37.07
C GLN A 183 -20.28 -30.81 35.93
N LEU A 184 -19.37 -29.88 36.17
CA LEU A 184 -18.27 -29.56 35.27
C LEU A 184 -17.01 -30.21 35.78
N PHE A 185 -16.36 -30.98 34.91
CA PHE A 185 -15.07 -31.59 35.16
C PHE A 185 -14.04 -30.87 34.31
N ILE A 186 -12.98 -30.35 34.93
CA ILE A 186 -11.81 -29.80 34.25
C ILE A 186 -10.60 -30.57 34.74
N ILE A 187 -9.87 -31.18 33.81
CA ILE A 187 -8.60 -31.86 34.07
C ILE A 187 -7.48 -31.05 33.45
N LYS A 188 -6.51 -30.64 34.25
CA LYS A 188 -5.32 -29.90 33.82
C LYS A 188 -4.12 -30.84 33.88
N LEU A 189 -3.35 -30.92 32.80
CA LEU A 189 -2.11 -31.68 32.71
C LEU A 189 -0.94 -30.73 32.51
N ILE A 190 0.11 -30.92 33.29
CA ILE A 190 1.30 -30.06 33.29
C ILE A 190 2.54 -30.92 33.12
N ASN A 191 3.39 -30.56 32.16
CA ASN A 191 4.74 -31.12 32.06
C ASN A 191 5.71 -30.31 32.93
N ARG A 192 6.15 -30.91 34.05
CA ARG A 192 7.03 -30.26 35.04
C ARG A 192 8.39 -29.90 34.45
N HIS A 193 8.97 -30.80 33.65
CA HIS A 193 10.28 -30.58 33.03
C HIS A 193 10.24 -29.38 32.06
N HIS A 194 9.20 -29.32 31.22
CA HIS A 194 8.99 -28.21 30.28
C HIS A 194 8.70 -26.90 31.01
N ARG A 195 7.88 -26.94 32.07
CA ARG A 195 7.62 -25.78 32.93
C ARG A 195 8.90 -25.21 33.52
N GLU A 196 9.72 -26.03 34.15
CA GLU A 196 10.97 -25.60 34.78
C GLU A 196 11.94 -24.99 33.75
N TYR A 197 12.05 -25.61 32.56
CA TYR A 197 12.87 -25.06 31.47
C TYR A 197 12.34 -23.70 30.99
N ARG A 198 11.04 -23.58 30.72
CA ARG A 198 10.40 -22.34 30.30
C ARG A 198 10.58 -21.23 31.34
N ASP A 199 10.35 -21.54 32.62
CA ASP A 199 10.38 -20.56 33.69
C ASP A 199 11.82 -20.08 33.97
N LEU A 200 12.80 -20.99 33.92
CA LEU A 200 14.22 -20.63 33.96
C LEU A 200 14.57 -19.70 32.79
N PHE A 201 14.23 -20.08 31.56
CA PHE A 201 14.49 -19.25 30.38
C PHE A 201 13.82 -17.87 30.48
N LYS A 202 12.55 -17.82 30.89
CA LYS A 202 11.79 -16.58 31.10
C LYS A 202 12.49 -15.67 32.09
N SER A 203 12.93 -16.20 33.23
CA SER A 203 13.62 -15.42 34.26
C SER A 203 14.93 -14.80 33.76
N LEU A 204 15.73 -15.57 33.00
CA LEU A 204 16.99 -15.12 32.43
C LEU A 204 16.77 -14.06 31.34
N TYR A 205 15.78 -14.29 30.47
CA TYR A 205 15.45 -13.38 29.38
C TYR A 205 14.87 -12.05 29.87
N TYR A 206 13.98 -12.07 30.86
CA TYR A 206 13.33 -10.86 31.38
C TYR A 206 14.31 -9.93 32.11
N ARG A 207 15.40 -10.49 32.66
CA ARG A 207 16.43 -9.73 33.37
C ARG A 207 17.26 -8.85 32.45
N ASN A 208 17.79 -9.40 31.36
CA ASN A 208 18.81 -8.73 30.53
C ASN A 208 18.48 -8.66 29.02
N LYS A 209 17.38 -9.28 28.55
CA LYS A 209 17.02 -9.50 27.12
C LYS A 209 18.09 -10.19 26.28
N LYS A 210 19.25 -10.47 26.86
CA LYS A 210 20.38 -11.20 26.29
C LYS A 210 20.83 -12.18 27.36
N ILE A 211 20.81 -13.46 27.02
CA ILE A 211 21.25 -14.54 27.91
C ILE A 211 22.76 -14.65 27.78
N ALA A 212 23.49 -14.62 28.90
CA ALA A 212 24.93 -14.81 28.91
C ALA A 212 25.29 -16.29 28.63
N ASP A 213 26.50 -16.56 28.15
CA ASP A 213 26.92 -17.92 27.76
C ASP A 213 26.89 -18.90 28.95
N ASP A 214 27.20 -18.42 30.16
CA ASP A 214 27.11 -19.20 31.40
C ASP A 214 25.67 -19.59 31.74
N ASP A 215 24.73 -18.66 31.54
CA ASP A 215 23.30 -18.89 31.77
C ASP A 215 22.70 -19.80 30.69
N PHE A 216 23.15 -19.67 29.44
CA PHE A 216 22.78 -20.58 28.36
C PHE A 216 23.28 -22.01 28.63
N SER A 217 24.48 -22.15 29.19
CA SER A 217 25.03 -23.45 29.59
C SER A 217 24.18 -24.14 30.67
N ARG A 218 23.54 -23.37 31.56
CA ARG A 218 22.59 -23.91 32.55
C ARG A 218 21.32 -24.45 31.87
N LEU A 219 20.79 -23.73 30.88
CA LEU A 219 19.63 -24.17 30.09
C LEU A 219 19.93 -25.46 29.31
N VAL A 220 21.10 -25.55 28.68
CA VAL A 220 21.53 -26.75 27.95
C VAL A 220 21.65 -27.96 28.88
N LYS A 221 22.24 -27.78 30.07
CA LYS A 221 22.31 -28.83 31.09
C LYS A 221 20.93 -29.30 31.55
N LEU A 222 20.00 -28.37 31.78
CA LEU A 222 18.64 -28.69 32.19
C LEU A 222 17.90 -29.46 31.09
N ALA A 223 17.98 -29.00 29.84
CA ALA A 223 17.36 -29.67 28.71
C ALA A 223 17.93 -31.08 28.48
N ALA A 224 19.23 -31.28 28.66
CA ALA A 224 19.87 -32.59 28.58
C ALA A 224 19.41 -33.52 29.72
N THR A 225 19.30 -32.99 30.95
CA THR A 225 18.84 -33.74 32.13
C THR A 225 17.42 -34.25 31.93
N TYR A 226 16.54 -33.38 31.41
CA TYR A 226 15.13 -33.68 31.19
C TYR A 226 14.83 -34.26 29.80
N ARG A 227 15.85 -34.47 28.95
CA ARG A 227 15.73 -34.96 27.57
C ARG A 227 14.72 -34.18 26.72
N ILE A 228 14.66 -32.86 26.91
CA ILE A 228 13.79 -31.99 26.11
C ILE A 228 14.40 -31.87 24.72
N ASP A 229 13.64 -32.23 23.68
CA ASP A 229 14.12 -32.12 22.30
C ASP A 229 14.31 -30.65 21.88
N ARG A 230 15.10 -30.43 20.82
CA ARG A 230 15.44 -29.09 20.36
C ARG A 230 14.23 -28.30 19.86
N TYR A 231 13.24 -28.99 19.29
CA TYR A 231 12.05 -28.34 18.75
C TYR A 231 11.17 -27.79 19.88
N GLN A 232 10.93 -28.57 20.95
CA GLN A 232 10.20 -28.12 22.14
C GLN A 232 10.93 -27.01 22.89
N GLN A 233 12.27 -27.10 23.00
CA GLN A 233 13.07 -26.00 23.53
C GLN A 233 12.81 -24.70 22.77
N GLU A 234 12.89 -24.73 21.44
CA GLU A 234 12.70 -23.54 20.62
C GLU A 234 11.27 -22.99 20.73
N ARG A 235 10.24 -23.85 20.70
CA ARG A 235 8.84 -23.45 20.91
C ARG A 235 8.64 -22.71 22.24
N MET A 236 9.14 -23.27 23.34
CA MET A 236 9.03 -22.65 24.66
C MET A 236 9.78 -21.31 24.75
N ARG A 237 10.96 -21.22 24.11
CA ARG A 237 11.76 -20.00 24.08
C ARG A 237 11.08 -18.88 23.30
N ILE A 238 10.60 -19.19 22.10
CA ILE A 238 9.87 -18.26 21.23
C ILE A 238 8.62 -17.74 21.94
N ASP A 239 7.83 -18.64 22.55
CA ASP A 239 6.64 -18.26 23.30
C ASP A 239 6.96 -17.34 24.48
N ALA A 240 7.98 -17.68 25.28
CA ALA A 240 8.43 -16.86 26.40
C ALA A 240 8.96 -15.48 25.96
N MET A 241 9.64 -15.41 24.81
CA MET A 241 10.12 -14.16 24.21
C MET A 241 8.99 -13.28 23.70
N TYR A 242 7.95 -13.87 23.09
CA TYR A 242 6.74 -13.18 22.65
C TYR A 242 5.98 -12.57 23.83
N ARG A 243 5.77 -13.33 24.91
CA ARG A 243 5.02 -12.87 26.11
C ARG A 243 5.65 -11.67 26.82
N HIS A 244 6.91 -11.32 26.53
CA HIS A 244 7.54 -10.14 27.11
C HIS A 244 6.79 -8.85 26.71
N PRO A 245 6.38 -7.96 27.65
CA PRO A 245 5.50 -6.83 27.36
C PRO A 245 5.97 -5.90 26.23
N SER A 246 7.27 -5.62 26.15
CA SER A 246 7.82 -4.80 25.04
C SER A 246 7.76 -5.49 23.68
N ASN A 247 7.85 -6.83 23.66
CA ASN A 247 7.90 -7.60 22.42
C ASN A 247 6.48 -7.87 21.94
N LYS A 248 5.58 -8.25 22.85
CA LYS A 248 4.16 -8.48 22.58
C LYS A 248 3.54 -7.30 21.83
N ARG A 249 3.75 -6.06 22.28
CA ARG A 249 3.22 -4.85 21.61
C ARG A 249 3.66 -4.75 20.13
N ILE A 250 4.96 -4.88 19.87
CA ILE A 250 5.53 -4.73 18.52
C ILE A 250 5.14 -5.90 17.62
N VAL A 251 5.12 -7.13 18.17
CA VAL A 251 4.78 -8.34 17.43
C VAL A 251 3.27 -8.40 17.12
N ASP A 252 2.42 -7.97 18.06
CA ASP A 252 0.97 -7.89 17.84
C ASP A 252 0.62 -6.84 16.79
N GLU A 253 1.30 -5.70 16.78
CA GLU A 253 1.14 -4.68 15.74
C GLU A 253 1.56 -5.23 14.36
N TYR A 254 2.71 -5.90 14.28
CA TYR A 254 3.18 -6.56 13.07
C TYR A 254 2.18 -7.63 12.57
N ARG A 255 1.67 -8.46 13.49
CA ARG A 255 0.64 -9.47 13.20
C ARG A 255 -0.64 -8.84 12.69
N ASN A 256 -1.12 -7.78 13.33
CA ASN A 256 -2.38 -7.12 12.96
C ASN A 256 -2.29 -6.50 11.55
N ILE A 257 -1.14 -5.91 11.19
CA ILE A 257 -0.91 -5.40 9.83
C ILE A 257 -0.95 -6.55 8.83
N LEU A 258 -0.22 -7.65 9.08
CA LEU A 258 -0.24 -8.81 8.20
C LEU A 258 -1.64 -9.43 8.04
N LEU A 259 -2.44 -9.49 9.11
CA LEU A 259 -3.83 -9.95 9.05
C LEU A 259 -4.71 -9.01 8.23
N ALA A 260 -4.53 -7.69 8.38
CA ALA A 260 -5.23 -6.71 7.57
C ALA A 260 -4.89 -6.85 6.08
N CYS A 261 -3.62 -7.07 5.75
CA CYS A 261 -3.20 -7.34 4.36
C CYS A 261 -3.77 -8.68 3.85
N ASN A 262 -3.75 -9.73 4.67
CA ASN A 262 -4.29 -11.04 4.28
C ASN A 262 -5.80 -10.99 3.98
N ASN A 263 -6.56 -10.23 4.77
CA ASN A 263 -7.99 -9.98 4.52
C ASN A 263 -8.23 -9.19 3.23
N LYS A 264 -7.36 -8.23 2.90
CA LYS A 264 -7.43 -7.45 1.65
C LYS A 264 -6.95 -8.25 0.44
N GLY A 265 -6.13 -9.28 0.64
CA GLY A 265 -5.54 -10.10 -0.43
C GLY A 265 -4.33 -9.48 -1.12
N GLU A 266 -3.92 -8.29 -0.68
CA GLU A 266 -2.80 -7.52 -1.22
C GLU A 266 -2.04 -6.88 -0.04
N ILE A 267 -0.71 -6.80 -0.14
CA ILE A 267 0.10 -6.01 0.79
C ILE A 267 0.38 -4.68 0.10
N SER A 268 -0.21 -3.60 0.60
CA SER A 268 0.13 -2.25 0.15
C SER A 268 1.59 -1.94 0.50
N HIS A 269 2.28 -1.12 -0.31
CA HIS A 269 3.60 -0.60 0.03
C HIS A 269 3.62 0.13 1.38
N LEU A 270 2.49 0.73 1.80
CA LEU A 270 2.33 1.37 3.11
C LEU A 270 2.39 0.35 4.26
N ASP A 271 1.76 -0.81 4.07
CA ASP A 271 1.84 -1.91 5.01
C ASP A 271 3.26 -2.50 5.03
N ASN A 272 3.91 -2.66 3.87
CA ASN A 272 5.27 -3.17 3.76
C ASN A 272 6.32 -2.24 4.42
N ALA A 273 6.17 -0.92 4.27
CA ALA A 273 7.01 0.07 4.93
C ALA A 273 6.82 0.03 6.46
N ARG A 274 5.58 -0.08 6.95
CA ARG A 274 5.29 -0.26 8.38
C ARG A 274 5.89 -1.56 8.91
N LEU A 275 5.72 -2.68 8.20
CA LEU A 275 6.31 -3.98 8.55
C LEU A 275 7.85 -3.89 8.60
N THR A 276 8.48 -3.19 7.65
CA THR A 276 9.93 -2.97 7.61
C THR A 276 10.40 -2.08 8.76
N ARG A 277 9.66 -1.00 9.07
CA ARG A 277 9.96 -0.13 10.22
C ARG A 277 9.82 -0.86 11.55
N LEU A 278 8.81 -1.70 11.69
CA LEU A 278 8.63 -2.57 12.86
C LEU A 278 9.77 -3.59 12.98
N LYS A 279 10.26 -4.16 11.86
CA LYS A 279 11.48 -4.99 11.84
C LYS A 279 12.72 -4.20 12.28
N THR A 280 12.89 -2.96 11.83
CA THR A 280 14.02 -2.11 12.26
C THR A 280 13.94 -1.72 13.74
N LEU A 281 12.74 -1.39 14.22
CA LEU A 281 12.47 -1.15 15.65
C LEU A 281 12.71 -2.39 16.50
N SER A 282 12.45 -3.57 15.95
CA SER A 282 12.66 -4.84 16.64
C SER A 282 14.15 -5.13 16.84
N VAL A 283 15.00 -4.84 15.84
CA VAL A 283 16.47 -4.91 15.96
C VAL A 283 16.96 -3.95 17.06
N ARG A 284 16.47 -2.71 17.08
CA ARG A 284 16.83 -1.72 18.11
C ARG A 284 16.41 -2.15 19.53
N ASN A 285 15.26 -2.81 19.64
CA ASN A 285 14.72 -3.32 20.91
C ASN A 285 15.23 -4.72 21.29
N LYS A 286 16.18 -5.27 20.52
CA LYS A 286 16.75 -6.63 20.68
C LYS A 286 15.69 -7.74 20.66
N ILE A 287 14.66 -7.57 19.85
CA ILE A 287 13.62 -8.57 19.65
C ILE A 287 14.16 -9.65 18.70
N PRO A 288 14.01 -10.94 19.03
CA PRO A 288 14.46 -12.03 18.17
C PRO A 288 13.77 -12.02 16.80
N GLY A 289 14.55 -12.06 15.72
CA GLY A 289 14.05 -12.09 14.34
C GLY A 289 13.17 -13.32 14.03
N ALA A 290 13.36 -14.42 14.78
CA ALA A 290 12.56 -15.65 14.67
C ALA A 290 11.05 -15.39 14.83
N LEU A 291 10.65 -14.41 15.65
CA LEU A 291 9.24 -14.06 15.88
C LEU A 291 8.55 -13.49 14.62
N PHE A 292 9.30 -12.78 13.79
CA PHE A 292 8.78 -12.20 12.55
C PHE A 292 8.80 -13.21 11.41
N TYR A 293 9.82 -14.07 11.37
CA TYR A 293 9.92 -15.13 10.36
C TYR A 293 8.75 -16.12 10.46
N THR A 294 8.36 -16.53 11.68
CA THR A 294 7.19 -17.39 11.89
C THR A 294 5.89 -16.76 11.40
N LEU A 295 5.71 -15.45 11.62
CA LEU A 295 4.52 -14.74 11.14
C LEU A 295 4.52 -14.58 9.62
N ASP A 296 5.68 -14.27 9.04
CA ASP A 296 5.86 -14.19 7.59
C ASP A 296 5.55 -15.54 6.93
N GLU A 297 6.05 -16.66 7.46
CA GLU A 297 5.76 -18.01 6.93
C GLU A 297 4.27 -18.36 7.04
N MET A 298 3.63 -18.11 8.19
CA MET A 298 2.22 -18.48 8.41
C MET A 298 1.23 -17.64 7.59
N LEU A 299 1.54 -16.36 7.34
CA LEU A 299 0.62 -15.42 6.69
C LEU A 299 0.95 -15.12 5.23
N LYS A 300 2.16 -15.43 4.73
CA LYS A 300 2.53 -15.31 3.30
C LYS A 300 2.36 -16.61 2.51
N ARG A 301 2.30 -17.78 3.18
CA ARG A 301 2.00 -19.06 2.51
C ARG A 301 0.55 -19.08 2.03
N GLY A 302 0.29 -18.59 0.82
CA GLY A 302 -1.00 -18.79 0.16
C GLY A 302 -1.32 -17.87 -1.01
N ARG A 303 -0.63 -16.74 -1.21
CA ARG A 303 -0.88 -15.85 -2.35
C ARG A 303 0.42 -15.25 -2.85
N ASN A 304 0.69 -15.43 -4.15
CA ASN A 304 1.72 -14.70 -4.87
C ASN A 304 1.43 -13.21 -4.71
N LEU A 305 2.17 -12.56 -3.82
CA LEU A 305 2.10 -11.13 -3.59
C LEU A 305 2.63 -10.45 -4.85
N VAL A 306 1.72 -9.86 -5.62
CA VAL A 306 2.07 -8.98 -6.73
C VAL A 306 2.68 -7.74 -6.09
N HIS A 307 4.01 -7.61 -6.17
CA HIS A 307 4.66 -6.33 -6.01
C HIS A 307 4.21 -5.46 -7.19
N HIS A 308 3.30 -4.51 -6.95
CA HIS A 308 3.16 -3.41 -7.88
C HIS A 308 4.44 -2.58 -7.77
N GLU A 309 5.25 -2.57 -8.83
CA GLU A 309 6.34 -1.61 -9.00
C GLU A 309 5.71 -0.21 -8.99
N GLU A 310 5.70 0.42 -7.83
CA GLU A 310 5.28 1.81 -7.69
C GLU A 310 6.39 2.67 -8.29
N GLN A 311 6.05 3.55 -9.23
CA GLN A 311 7.04 4.37 -9.91
C GLN A 311 7.71 5.31 -8.87
N ASP A 312 9.05 5.42 -8.91
CA ASP A 312 9.88 6.04 -7.86
C ASP A 312 9.41 7.42 -7.37
N TYR A 313 8.75 8.20 -8.23
CA TYR A 313 8.26 9.54 -7.89
C TYR A 313 7.00 9.56 -7.00
N ILE A 314 6.19 8.49 -7.04
CA ILE A 314 5.02 8.33 -6.16
C ILE A 314 5.48 7.97 -4.74
N ALA A 315 6.54 7.16 -4.63
CA ALA A 315 7.17 6.81 -3.36
C ALA A 315 7.75 8.05 -2.66
N ALA A 316 8.46 8.92 -3.40
CA ALA A 316 9.01 10.17 -2.88
C ALA A 316 7.90 11.15 -2.40
N THR A 317 6.80 11.26 -3.17
CA THR A 317 5.62 12.06 -2.77
C THR A 317 5.03 11.56 -1.46
N ARG A 318 4.90 10.24 -1.34
CA ARG A 318 4.32 9.58 -0.17
C ARG A 318 5.20 9.74 1.07
N GLU A 319 6.52 9.71 0.92
CA GLU A 319 7.47 9.95 2.01
C GLU A 319 7.34 11.38 2.58
N VAL A 320 7.29 12.39 1.70
CA VAL A 320 7.13 13.79 2.11
C VAL A 320 5.78 14.01 2.81
N LEU A 321 4.68 13.47 2.26
CA LEU A 321 3.36 13.58 2.87
C LEU A 321 3.29 12.86 4.22
N GLN A 322 3.87 11.67 4.36
CA GLN A 322 3.94 10.95 5.64
C GLN A 322 4.76 11.71 6.70
N GLY A 323 5.80 12.44 6.29
CA GLY A 323 6.56 13.33 7.17
C GLY A 323 5.70 14.42 7.81
N ILE A 324 4.69 14.93 7.09
CA ILE A 324 3.73 15.93 7.62
C ILE A 324 2.84 15.31 8.72
N PHE A 325 2.48 14.03 8.57
CA PHE A 325 1.54 13.32 9.45
C PHE A 325 2.16 12.62 10.66
N LEU A 326 3.49 12.47 10.71
CA LEU A 326 4.23 11.76 11.77
C LEU A 326 4.54 12.62 13.01
N ARG A 327 3.82 13.73 13.22
CA ARG A 327 3.96 14.61 14.39
C ARG A 327 3.44 13.96 15.69
N GLU A 328 4.11 12.93 16.17
CA GLU A 328 4.07 12.58 17.60
C GLU A 328 5.07 13.48 18.33
N LYS A 329 4.53 14.48 19.04
CA LYS A 329 5.14 15.29 20.12
C LYS A 329 6.67 15.53 20.06
N GLU A 330 7.03 16.80 19.79
CA GLU A 330 8.29 17.50 20.14
C GLU A 330 9.42 17.68 19.10
N ILE A 331 9.19 17.52 17.78
CA ILE A 331 10.11 18.09 16.78
C ILE A 331 9.32 18.83 15.71
N GLU A 332 9.27 20.16 15.81
CA GLU A 332 8.87 21.03 14.70
C GLU A 332 9.93 20.91 13.60
N SER A 333 9.65 20.13 12.56
CA SER A 333 10.27 20.38 11.26
C SER A 333 9.17 20.87 10.32
N PRO A 334 9.09 22.18 10.03
CA PRO A 334 8.27 22.65 8.93
C PRO A 334 8.74 21.98 7.63
N ILE A 335 7.83 21.83 6.66
CA ILE A 335 8.15 21.35 5.31
C ILE A 335 9.34 22.16 4.80
N ASN A 336 10.45 21.50 4.50
CA ASN A 336 11.62 22.21 4.05
C ASN A 336 11.50 22.52 2.54
N ARG A 337 12.31 23.46 2.04
CA ARG A 337 12.28 23.85 0.62
C ARG A 337 12.58 22.67 -0.32
N GLU A 338 13.41 21.73 0.14
CA GLU A 338 13.75 20.50 -0.58
C GLU A 338 12.55 19.53 -0.70
N ASP A 339 11.77 19.39 0.37
CA ASP A 339 10.57 18.55 0.38
C ASP A 339 9.53 19.08 -0.62
N MET A 340 9.37 20.41 -0.67
CA MET A 340 8.47 21.06 -1.63
C MET A 340 8.94 20.85 -3.07
N LEU A 341 10.25 20.95 -3.32
CA LEU A 341 10.81 20.74 -4.64
C LEU A 341 10.60 19.29 -5.12
N ASN A 342 10.78 18.31 -4.23
CA ASN A 342 10.52 16.91 -4.52
C ASN A 342 9.04 16.66 -4.87
N LEU A 343 8.11 17.27 -4.14
CA LEU A 343 6.67 17.18 -4.43
C LEU A 343 6.31 17.79 -5.79
N ILE A 344 6.87 18.95 -6.12
CA ILE A 344 6.61 19.61 -7.42
C ILE A 344 7.18 18.78 -8.57
N GLN A 345 8.39 18.22 -8.42
CA GLN A 345 8.98 17.33 -9.42
C GLN A 345 8.18 16.04 -9.60
N ALA A 346 7.63 15.49 -8.52
CA ALA A 346 6.79 14.31 -8.61
C ALA A 346 5.43 14.62 -9.27
N LYS A 347 4.81 15.77 -8.96
CA LYS A 347 3.62 16.24 -9.67
C LYS A 347 3.87 16.39 -11.16
N LYS A 348 5.00 16.98 -11.54
CA LYS A 348 5.42 17.13 -12.94
C LYS A 348 5.50 15.79 -13.66
N LYS A 349 6.20 14.80 -13.08
CA LYS A 349 6.29 13.43 -13.62
C LYS A 349 4.93 12.74 -13.72
N ALA A 350 4.05 12.95 -12.74
CA ALA A 350 2.70 12.39 -12.77
C ALA A 350 1.88 12.98 -13.95
N VAL A 351 1.97 14.28 -14.19
CA VAL A 351 1.31 14.95 -15.32
C VAL A 351 1.85 14.44 -16.67
N GLU A 352 3.17 14.28 -16.80
CA GLU A 352 3.81 13.73 -18.00
C GLU A 352 3.35 12.30 -18.30
N ASN A 353 3.30 11.46 -17.27
CA ASN A 353 2.87 10.07 -17.38
C ASN A 353 1.34 9.89 -17.42
N ARG A 354 0.57 10.98 -17.33
CA ARG A 354 -0.90 10.99 -17.20
C ARG A 354 -1.38 10.09 -16.05
N ASP A 355 -0.63 10.09 -14.96
CA ASP A 355 -0.90 9.27 -13.80
C ASP A 355 -1.78 10.01 -12.79
N HIS A 356 -2.99 9.49 -12.58
CA HIS A 356 -3.94 10.02 -11.61
C HIS A 356 -3.66 9.60 -10.15
N SER A 357 -2.66 8.73 -9.94
CA SER A 357 -2.31 8.21 -8.61
C SER A 357 -1.77 9.30 -7.68
N PHE A 358 -1.08 10.31 -8.24
CA PHE A 358 -0.61 11.47 -7.47
C PHE A 358 -1.78 12.28 -6.88
N ASP A 359 -2.80 12.58 -7.68
CA ASP A 359 -3.97 13.33 -7.23
C ASP A 359 -4.80 12.54 -6.20
N GLN A 360 -4.90 11.22 -6.36
CA GLN A 360 -5.55 10.35 -5.37
C GLN A 360 -4.81 10.38 -4.03
N LEU A 361 -3.48 10.33 -4.04
CA LEU A 361 -2.67 10.44 -2.82
C LEU A 361 -2.84 11.79 -2.12
N MET A 362 -2.93 12.89 -2.88
CA MET A 362 -3.19 14.22 -2.33
C MET A 362 -4.60 14.33 -1.73
N LEU A 363 -5.61 13.72 -2.36
CA LEU A 363 -6.98 13.68 -1.84
C LEU A 363 -7.09 12.86 -0.56
N ASP A 364 -6.40 11.72 -0.50
CA ASP A 364 -6.39 10.87 0.69
C ASP A 364 -5.62 11.54 1.84
N ALA A 365 -4.50 12.22 1.55
CA ALA A 365 -3.79 13.05 2.52
C ALA A 365 -4.68 14.20 3.05
N SER A 366 -5.47 14.85 2.18
CA SER A 366 -6.40 15.91 2.59
C SER A 366 -7.46 15.39 3.57
N LYS A 367 -8.06 14.22 3.29
CA LYS A 367 -9.00 13.57 4.21
C LYS A 367 -8.34 13.20 5.54
N GLU A 368 -7.12 12.67 5.49
CA GLU A 368 -6.37 12.30 6.71
C GLU A 368 -6.01 13.53 7.57
N CYS A 369 -5.68 14.67 6.94
CA CYS A 369 -5.55 15.97 7.62
C CYS A 369 -6.84 16.35 8.34
N ASP A 370 -7.97 16.36 7.62
CA ASP A 370 -9.28 16.75 8.16
C ASP A 370 -9.73 15.85 9.33
N GLU A 371 -9.52 14.54 9.21
CA GLU A 371 -9.83 13.57 10.27
C GLU A 371 -8.98 13.80 11.52
N LYS A 372 -7.67 14.04 11.36
CA LYS A 372 -6.76 14.29 12.49
C LYS A 372 -7.05 15.60 13.22
N ILE A 373 -7.47 16.65 12.50
CA ILE A 373 -7.86 17.94 13.10
C ILE A 373 -9.17 17.79 13.87
N ARG A 374 -10.15 17.05 13.31
CA ARG A 374 -11.39 16.72 14.01
C ARG A 374 -11.12 15.98 15.32
N ASP A 375 -10.10 15.13 15.33
CA ASP A 375 -9.69 14.34 16.49
C ASP A 375 -8.75 15.10 17.47
N GLY A 376 -8.50 16.40 17.23
CA GLY A 376 -7.80 17.30 18.16
C GLY A 376 -6.30 17.51 17.91
N ALA A 377 -5.81 17.27 16.68
CA ALA A 377 -4.43 17.57 16.29
C ALA A 377 -4.13 19.09 16.20
N ASP A 378 -2.83 19.42 16.20
CA ASP A 378 -2.31 20.79 16.15
C ASP A 378 -2.74 21.55 14.87
N PRO A 379 -3.31 22.77 14.98
CA PRO A 379 -3.66 23.62 13.83
C PRO A 379 -2.50 23.87 12.85
N GLY A 380 -1.24 23.85 13.31
CA GLY A 380 -0.07 24.03 12.45
C GLY A 380 0.15 22.93 11.40
N LEU A 381 -0.63 21.85 11.43
CA LEU A 381 -0.65 20.80 10.41
C LEU A 381 -1.45 21.24 9.16
N MET A 382 -2.51 22.04 9.35
CA MET A 382 -3.23 22.69 8.24
C MET A 382 -2.35 23.68 7.50
N ASP A 383 -1.57 24.48 8.23
CA ASP A 383 -0.74 25.51 7.60
C ASP A 383 0.32 24.89 6.67
N GLY A 384 0.92 23.77 7.09
CA GLY A 384 1.86 23.01 6.26
C GLY A 384 1.22 22.39 5.03
N PHE A 385 0.03 21.80 5.17
CA PHE A 385 -0.68 21.19 4.04
C PHE A 385 -1.25 22.25 3.08
N SER A 386 -1.78 23.35 3.60
CA SER A 386 -2.22 24.52 2.83
C SER A 386 -1.06 25.16 2.05
N TYR A 387 0.13 25.19 2.64
CA TYR A 387 1.35 25.61 1.97
C TYR A 387 1.69 24.70 0.77
N VAL A 388 1.56 23.37 0.91
CA VAL A 388 1.71 22.41 -0.22
C VAL A 388 0.68 22.68 -1.32
N ILE A 389 -0.60 22.74 -0.97
CA ILE A 389 -1.69 22.96 -1.94
C ILE A 389 -1.45 24.26 -2.71
N THR A 390 -1.08 25.34 -2.02
CA THR A 390 -0.80 26.64 -2.64
C THR A 390 0.29 26.55 -3.70
N TYR A 391 1.38 25.80 -3.46
CA TYR A 391 2.44 25.62 -4.45
C TYR A 391 2.01 24.72 -5.63
N LEU A 392 1.20 23.70 -5.37
CA LEU A 392 0.66 22.82 -6.41
C LEU A 392 -0.34 23.56 -7.32
N ASP A 393 -1.17 24.45 -6.76
CA ASP A 393 -2.09 25.29 -7.52
C ASP A 393 -1.35 26.33 -8.36
N ARG A 394 -0.27 26.92 -7.80
CA ARG A 394 0.64 27.80 -8.54
C ARG A 394 1.29 27.05 -9.70
N PHE A 395 1.71 25.79 -9.48
CA PHE A 395 2.28 24.96 -10.54
C PHE A 395 1.29 24.74 -11.68
N ASP A 396 0.03 24.39 -11.38
CA ASP A 396 -0.99 24.19 -12.42
C ASP A 396 -1.30 25.48 -13.18
N SER A 397 -1.37 26.60 -12.45
CA SER A 397 -1.64 27.91 -13.04
C SER A 397 -0.54 28.33 -14.02
N VAL A 398 0.73 28.18 -13.62
CA VAL A 398 1.89 28.49 -14.45
C VAL A 398 1.98 27.53 -15.64
N SER A 399 1.82 26.22 -15.40
CA SER A 399 1.87 25.20 -16.44
C SER A 399 0.81 25.44 -17.52
N ASN A 400 -0.42 25.73 -17.10
CA ASN A 400 -1.52 26.05 -18.01
C ASN A 400 -1.25 27.33 -18.81
N LEU A 401 -0.81 28.42 -18.16
CA LEU A 401 -0.56 29.68 -18.84
C LEU A 401 0.58 29.58 -19.85
N ILE A 402 1.70 28.93 -19.49
CA ILE A 402 2.83 28.73 -20.39
C ILE A 402 2.44 27.81 -21.55
N SER A 403 1.71 26.72 -21.28
CA SER A 403 1.24 25.81 -22.32
C SER A 403 0.27 26.49 -23.29
N GLN A 404 -0.68 27.28 -22.78
CA GLN A 404 -1.59 28.07 -23.61
C GLN A 404 -0.81 29.07 -24.46
N LEU A 405 0.13 29.79 -23.88
CA LEU A 405 0.96 30.77 -24.61
C LEU A 405 1.85 30.13 -25.67
N ALA A 406 2.30 28.90 -25.43
CA ALA A 406 3.19 28.15 -26.32
C ALA A 406 2.46 27.49 -27.50
N PHE A 407 1.26 26.95 -27.28
CA PHE A 407 0.57 26.09 -28.25
C PHE A 407 -0.77 26.62 -28.76
N MET A 408 -1.43 27.54 -28.05
CA MET A 408 -2.75 28.04 -28.45
C MET A 408 -2.66 29.36 -29.22
N GLU A 409 -3.31 29.38 -30.38
CA GLU A 409 -3.53 30.59 -31.15
C GLU A 409 -4.60 31.46 -30.46
N ASN A 410 -4.34 32.78 -30.32
CA ASN A 410 -5.27 33.80 -29.78
C ASN A 410 -5.40 33.91 -28.25
N VAL A 411 -4.44 33.43 -27.47
CA VAL A 411 -4.43 33.66 -26.02
C VAL A 411 -4.20 35.15 -25.74
N ARG A 412 -5.21 35.82 -25.17
CA ARG A 412 -5.08 37.20 -24.69
C ARG A 412 -4.40 37.19 -23.34
N VAL A 413 -3.09 37.41 -23.36
CA VAL A 413 -2.32 37.66 -22.16
C VAL A 413 -2.65 39.07 -21.68
N ASN A 414 -3.10 39.19 -20.43
CA ASN A 414 -3.36 40.47 -19.79
C ASN A 414 -2.23 40.80 -18.80
N GLU A 415 -2.09 42.08 -18.43
CA GLU A 415 -1.09 42.53 -17.45
C GLU A 415 -1.24 41.86 -16.09
N GLU A 416 -2.47 41.62 -15.62
CA GLU A 416 -2.74 40.91 -14.37
C GLU A 416 -2.17 39.47 -14.39
N MET A 417 -2.25 38.80 -15.55
CA MET A 417 -1.71 37.44 -15.71
C MET A 417 -0.18 37.45 -15.70
N LEU A 418 0.45 38.48 -16.30
CA LEU A 418 1.91 38.65 -16.27
C LEU A 418 2.40 39.00 -14.86
N GLN A 419 1.64 39.79 -14.12
CA GLN A 419 1.96 40.12 -12.73
C GLN A 419 1.84 38.89 -11.82
N GLY A 420 0.78 38.09 -11.96
CA GLY A 420 0.65 36.80 -11.27
C GLY A 420 1.79 35.84 -11.63
N LEU A 421 2.19 35.79 -12.90
CA LEU A 421 3.32 34.96 -13.33
C LEU A 421 4.65 35.40 -12.70
N LEU A 422 4.89 36.71 -12.53
CA LEU A 422 6.06 37.24 -11.82
C LEU A 422 6.06 36.82 -10.35
N GLU A 423 4.90 36.89 -9.68
CA GLU A 423 4.75 36.45 -8.29
C GLU A 423 4.99 34.94 -8.14
N HIS A 424 4.47 34.15 -9.07
CA HIS A 424 4.70 32.70 -9.09
C HIS A 424 6.16 32.35 -9.39
N LYS A 425 6.78 33.01 -10.37
CA LYS A 425 8.21 32.86 -10.68
C LYS A 425 9.07 33.13 -9.44
N ALA A 426 8.84 34.26 -8.76
CA ALA A 426 9.56 34.59 -7.54
C ALA A 426 9.38 33.53 -6.44
N ALA A 427 8.17 32.95 -6.32
CA ALA A 427 7.92 31.87 -5.36
C ALA A 427 8.68 30.58 -5.67
N PHE A 428 8.79 30.18 -6.94
CA PHE A 428 9.56 29.00 -7.33
C PHE A 428 11.08 29.24 -7.24
N ASP A 429 11.55 30.42 -7.64
CA ASP A 429 12.98 30.77 -7.52
C ASP A 429 13.44 30.90 -6.05
N ASN A 430 12.52 31.20 -5.13
CA ASN A 430 12.79 31.16 -3.68
C ASN A 430 13.02 29.74 -3.14
N LEU A 431 12.47 28.70 -3.80
CA LEU A 431 12.73 27.30 -3.43
C LEU A 431 14.14 26.88 -3.84
N ARG A 432 14.53 27.18 -5.07
CA ARG A 432 15.87 26.98 -5.62
C ARG A 432 16.08 27.95 -6.79
N GLU A 433 17.25 28.59 -6.84
CA GLU A 433 17.58 29.52 -7.92
C GLU A 433 17.50 28.80 -9.29
N GLY A 434 16.71 29.36 -10.22
CA GLY A 434 16.50 28.79 -11.55
C GLY A 434 15.46 27.66 -11.64
N CYS A 435 14.77 27.34 -10.54
CA CYS A 435 13.76 26.27 -10.50
C CYS A 435 12.61 26.50 -11.49
N PHE A 436 12.21 27.75 -11.71
CA PHE A 436 11.17 28.08 -12.67
C PHE A 436 11.54 27.68 -14.11
N GLU A 437 12.78 27.93 -14.51
CA GLU A 437 13.25 27.60 -15.86
C GLU A 437 13.41 26.09 -16.04
N GLU A 438 13.93 25.40 -15.01
CA GLU A 438 14.05 23.93 -14.98
C GLU A 438 12.70 23.23 -15.09
N LEU A 439 11.69 23.70 -14.33
CA LEU A 439 10.38 23.05 -14.28
C LEU A 439 9.55 23.27 -15.54
N PHE A 440 9.48 24.50 -16.06
CA PHE A 440 8.49 24.85 -17.08
C PHE A 440 9.07 25.12 -18.48
N ILE A 441 10.36 25.47 -18.59
CA ILE A 441 10.91 26.01 -19.83
C ILE A 441 11.79 25.00 -20.56
N HIS A 442 12.68 24.30 -19.85
CA HIS A 442 13.64 23.41 -20.46
C HIS A 442 12.96 22.35 -21.35
N GLU A 443 11.99 21.61 -20.82
CA GLU A 443 11.29 20.57 -21.60
C GLU A 443 10.35 21.12 -22.67
N LEU A 444 9.78 22.32 -22.45
CA LEU A 444 8.93 22.95 -23.45
C LEU A 444 9.70 23.19 -24.75
N PHE A 445 10.97 23.61 -24.67
CA PHE A 445 11.83 23.75 -25.85
C PHE A 445 12.24 22.43 -26.49
N HIS A 446 12.28 21.33 -25.73
CA HIS A 446 12.52 19.99 -26.26
C HIS A 446 11.26 19.34 -26.85
N ASN A 447 10.08 19.92 -26.62
CA ASN A 447 8.84 19.43 -27.19
C ASN A 447 8.83 19.63 -28.72
N ALA A 448 8.75 18.53 -29.46
CA ALA A 448 8.77 18.49 -30.93
C ALA A 448 7.57 19.20 -31.58
N TYR A 449 6.51 19.49 -30.81
CA TYR A 449 5.31 20.20 -31.27
C TYR A 449 5.36 21.71 -31.01
N LEU A 450 6.45 22.24 -30.43
CA LEU A 450 6.56 23.67 -30.17
C LEU A 450 6.89 24.44 -31.47
N GLY A 451 5.87 25.09 -32.03
CA GLY A 451 5.98 25.90 -33.24
C GLY A 451 6.89 27.13 -33.11
N ARG A 452 7.24 27.74 -34.25
CA ARG A 452 8.16 28.89 -34.33
C ARG A 452 7.65 30.12 -33.56
N PHE A 453 6.36 30.42 -33.67
CA PHE A 453 5.75 31.55 -32.94
C PHE A 453 5.65 31.24 -31.44
N GLY A 454 5.31 30.01 -31.05
CA GLY A 454 5.39 29.55 -29.65
C GLY A 454 6.78 29.74 -29.04
N ARG A 455 7.85 29.32 -29.73
CA ARG A 455 9.25 29.56 -29.31
C ARG A 455 9.55 31.06 -29.13
N ARG A 456 9.12 31.89 -30.08
CA ARG A 456 9.29 33.36 -29.99
C ARG A 456 8.54 33.95 -28.80
N LYS A 457 7.29 33.56 -28.57
CA LYS A 457 6.45 34.01 -27.45
C LYS A 457 7.07 33.63 -26.10
N VAL A 458 7.50 32.38 -25.92
CA VAL A 458 8.14 31.91 -24.67
C VAL A 458 9.49 32.60 -24.43
N THR A 459 10.30 32.78 -25.48
CA THR A 459 11.59 33.48 -25.36
C THR A 459 11.39 34.96 -25.00
N ALA A 460 10.43 35.62 -25.64
CA ALA A 460 10.03 36.98 -25.33
C ALA A 460 9.51 37.11 -23.89
N LEU A 461 8.69 36.16 -23.44
CA LEU A 461 8.18 36.09 -22.08
C LEU A 461 9.34 36.03 -21.07
N LEU A 462 10.30 35.13 -21.26
CA LEU A 462 11.44 34.97 -20.35
C LEU A 462 12.36 36.20 -20.33
N ALA A 463 12.66 36.75 -21.50
CA ALA A 463 13.47 37.97 -21.60
C ALA A 463 12.78 39.15 -20.92
N GLY A 464 11.46 39.29 -21.11
CA GLY A 464 10.65 40.31 -20.47
C GLY A 464 10.54 40.15 -18.96
N LEU A 465 10.27 38.93 -18.46
CA LEU A 465 10.21 38.66 -17.03
C LEU A 465 11.54 39.02 -16.33
N ARG A 466 12.68 38.63 -16.93
CA ARG A 466 14.02 38.99 -16.43
C ARG A 466 14.27 40.50 -16.49
N ALA A 467 13.77 41.19 -17.52
CA ALA A 467 13.91 42.65 -17.66
C ALA A 467 13.09 43.42 -16.61
N VAL A 468 11.89 42.92 -16.28
CA VAL A 468 11.03 43.47 -15.23
C VAL A 468 11.66 43.25 -13.84
N GLU A 469 12.21 42.07 -13.56
CA GLU A 469 12.92 41.79 -12.29
C GLU A 469 14.12 42.71 -12.07
N LYS A 470 14.87 43.01 -13.14
CA LYS A 470 16.02 43.94 -13.10
C LYS A 470 15.61 45.42 -13.07
N ARG A 471 14.31 45.72 -13.04
CA ARG A 471 13.72 47.09 -13.14
C ARG A 471 14.16 47.83 -14.40
N THR A 472 14.51 47.10 -15.45
CA THR A 472 14.96 47.64 -16.74
C THR A 472 13.84 47.73 -17.79
N GLY A 473 12.66 47.19 -17.50
CA GLY A 473 11.46 47.27 -18.34
C GLY A 473 10.18 47.14 -17.52
N SER A 474 9.02 47.29 -18.17
CA SER A 474 7.70 47.21 -17.53
C SER A 474 6.87 46.00 -17.98
N THR A 475 5.87 45.62 -17.18
CA THR A 475 4.88 44.59 -17.54
C THR A 475 4.05 45.00 -18.75
N GLU A 476 3.79 46.30 -18.92
CA GLU A 476 3.11 46.88 -20.09
C GLU A 476 3.94 46.68 -21.38
N GLU A 477 5.26 46.92 -21.33
CA GLU A 477 6.15 46.71 -22.47
C GLU A 477 6.20 45.25 -22.89
N LEU A 478 6.26 44.32 -21.91
CA LEU A 478 6.20 42.88 -22.17
C LEU A 478 4.87 42.48 -22.82
N ASN A 479 3.75 42.98 -22.29
CA ASN A 479 2.42 42.73 -22.84
C ASN A 479 2.32 43.20 -24.30
N GLN A 480 2.76 44.43 -24.58
CA GLN A 480 2.78 44.98 -25.95
C GLN A 480 3.65 44.14 -26.89
N HIS A 481 4.80 43.65 -26.42
CA HIS A 481 5.68 42.81 -27.22
C HIS A 481 5.05 41.45 -27.55
N LEU A 482 4.40 40.79 -26.57
CA LEU A 482 3.66 39.55 -26.79
C LEU A 482 2.47 39.73 -27.72
N GLN A 483 1.71 40.82 -27.57
CA GLN A 483 0.61 41.16 -28.47
C GLN A 483 1.06 41.39 -29.90
N LYS A 484 2.24 42.01 -30.09
CA LYS A 484 2.82 42.17 -31.43
C LYS A 484 3.15 40.82 -32.06
N ILE A 485 3.74 39.88 -31.31
CA ILE A 485 4.02 38.53 -31.81
C ILE A 485 2.72 37.79 -32.15
N ASP A 486 1.68 37.91 -31.32
CA ASP A 486 0.36 37.31 -31.58
C ASP A 486 -0.30 37.90 -32.84
N GLN A 487 -0.18 39.22 -33.05
CA GLN A 487 -0.66 39.86 -34.28
C GLN A 487 0.12 39.38 -35.52
N GLU A 488 1.44 39.25 -35.42
CA GLU A 488 2.29 38.71 -36.50
C GLU A 488 1.90 37.25 -36.83
N GLU A 489 1.65 36.41 -35.82
CA GLU A 489 1.21 35.03 -36.00
C GLU A 489 -0.15 34.97 -36.72
N ARG A 490 -1.15 35.75 -36.29
CA ARG A 490 -2.45 35.82 -36.97
C ARG A 490 -2.34 36.25 -38.43
N ILE A 491 -1.54 37.28 -38.69
CA ILE A 491 -1.31 37.76 -40.06
C ILE A 491 -0.62 36.67 -40.88
N SER A 492 0.36 35.97 -40.31
CA SER A 492 1.05 34.86 -40.97
C SER A 492 0.12 33.70 -41.29
N SER A 493 -0.76 33.28 -40.37
CA SER A 493 -1.70 32.18 -40.59
C SER A 493 -2.73 32.52 -41.67
N VAL A 494 -3.34 33.71 -41.60
CA VAL A 494 -4.29 34.20 -42.62
C VAL A 494 -3.62 34.33 -43.98
N LEU A 495 -2.38 34.84 -44.02
CA LEU A 495 -1.64 34.97 -45.26
C LEU A 495 -1.27 33.60 -45.85
N LEU A 496 -0.84 32.63 -45.02
CA LEU A 496 -0.54 31.27 -45.44
C LEU A 496 -1.76 30.61 -46.10
N GLU A 497 -2.94 30.69 -45.47
CA GLU A 497 -4.18 30.11 -46.00
C GLU A 497 -4.54 30.70 -47.38
N HIS A 498 -4.57 32.03 -47.49
CA HIS A 498 -4.94 32.70 -48.75
C HIS A 498 -3.89 32.53 -49.85
N VAL A 499 -2.60 32.56 -49.50
CA VAL A 499 -1.53 32.31 -50.48
C VAL A 499 -1.55 30.85 -50.93
N ARG A 500 -1.80 29.88 -50.04
CA ARG A 500 -1.94 28.45 -50.38
C ARG A 500 -3.10 28.22 -51.33
N ASP A 501 -4.27 28.78 -51.06
CA ASP A 501 -5.43 28.67 -51.95
C ASP A 501 -5.17 29.27 -53.34
N ARG A 502 -4.49 30.42 -53.39
CA ARG A 502 -4.16 31.08 -54.65
C ARG A 502 -3.11 30.28 -55.44
N ILE A 503 -2.08 29.76 -54.78
CA ILE A 503 -1.04 28.93 -55.42
C ILE A 503 -1.65 27.61 -55.92
N ARG A 504 -2.59 27.02 -55.17
CA ARG A 504 -3.33 25.82 -55.59
C ARG A 504 -4.20 26.05 -56.82
N ASN A 505 -4.62 27.29 -57.08
CA ASN A 505 -5.44 27.64 -58.25
C ASN A 505 -4.61 28.12 -59.45
N PHE A 506 -3.36 28.56 -59.25
CA PHE A 506 -2.50 29.14 -60.28
C PHE A 506 -1.13 28.43 -60.36
N TYR A 507 -1.13 27.10 -60.55
CA TYR A 507 0.00 26.18 -60.38
C TYR A 507 1.30 26.37 -61.20
N SER A 508 1.56 27.51 -61.87
CA SER A 508 2.70 27.61 -62.80
C SER A 508 3.50 28.92 -62.84
N ARG A 509 3.24 29.92 -61.98
CA ARG A 509 3.86 31.26 -62.11
C ARG A 509 4.29 31.93 -60.81
N PHE A 510 5.18 31.31 -60.01
CA PHE A 510 5.70 31.95 -58.77
C PHE A 510 7.23 31.86 -58.59
N THR A 511 7.96 31.42 -59.62
CA THR A 511 9.39 31.16 -59.54
C THR A 511 10.23 32.44 -59.60
N THR A 512 9.70 33.52 -60.21
CA THR A 512 10.44 34.79 -60.35
C THR A 512 10.09 35.80 -59.24
N LYS A 513 11.01 36.73 -58.94
CA LYS A 513 10.78 37.81 -57.96
C LYS A 513 9.61 38.73 -58.36
N ALA A 514 9.45 38.98 -59.66
CA ALA A 514 8.36 39.80 -60.19
C ALA A 514 6.98 39.14 -59.97
N ASP A 515 6.89 37.81 -60.12
CA ASP A 515 5.65 37.08 -59.85
C ASP A 515 5.30 37.06 -58.36
N GLN A 516 6.30 36.96 -57.48
CA GLN A 516 6.12 37.04 -56.02
C GLN A 516 5.64 38.43 -55.60
N GLU A 517 6.13 39.51 -56.23
CA GLU A 517 5.64 40.88 -55.99
C GLU A 517 4.24 41.14 -56.55
N ALA A 518 3.87 40.50 -57.67
CA ALA A 518 2.52 40.56 -58.22
C ALA A 518 1.52 39.82 -57.31
N LEU A 519 1.85 38.58 -56.92
CA LEU A 519 1.07 37.78 -55.96
C LEU A 519 0.90 38.53 -54.64
N ARG A 520 1.94 39.20 -54.16
CA ARG A 520 1.88 40.02 -52.95
C ARG A 520 0.85 41.14 -53.06
N ARG A 521 0.89 41.91 -54.15
CA ARG A 521 -0.05 43.02 -54.37
C ARG A 521 -1.50 42.52 -54.42
N GLU A 522 -1.74 41.43 -55.14
CA GLU A 522 -3.08 40.84 -55.25
C GLU A 522 -3.62 40.31 -53.92
N VAL A 523 -2.79 39.59 -53.15
CA VAL A 523 -3.18 39.04 -51.84
C VAL A 523 -3.43 40.17 -50.83
N ILE A 524 -2.62 41.23 -50.85
CA ILE A 524 -2.84 42.40 -49.98
C ILE A 524 -4.14 43.12 -50.33
N GLU A 525 -4.44 43.33 -51.61
CA GLU A 525 -5.72 43.94 -52.02
C GLU A 525 -6.92 43.08 -51.63
N GLU A 526 -6.83 41.76 -51.79
CA GLU A 526 -7.90 40.83 -51.39
C GLU A 526 -8.14 40.85 -49.87
N LEU A 527 -7.06 40.84 -49.07
CA LEU A 527 -7.12 40.89 -47.61
C LEU A 527 -7.68 42.23 -47.09
N LYS A 528 -7.34 43.35 -47.75
CA LYS A 528 -7.92 44.67 -47.46
C LYS A 528 -9.40 44.75 -47.84
N ASN A 529 -9.78 44.21 -49.00
CA ASN A 529 -11.17 44.17 -49.46
C ASN A 529 -12.07 43.30 -48.57
N LYS A 530 -11.55 42.18 -48.05
CA LYS A 530 -12.24 41.32 -47.08
C LYS A 530 -12.23 41.87 -45.64
N ARG A 531 -11.60 43.03 -45.39
CA ARG A 531 -11.41 43.67 -44.06
C ARG A 531 -10.70 42.79 -43.03
N LEU A 532 -9.93 41.79 -43.47
CA LEU A 532 -9.22 40.86 -42.59
C LEU A 532 -7.95 41.49 -42.00
N ILE A 533 -7.41 42.53 -42.63
CA ILE A 533 -6.20 43.25 -42.19
C ILE A 533 -6.40 44.77 -42.30
N LYS A 534 -5.99 45.51 -41.26
CA LYS A 534 -6.08 46.99 -41.20
C LYS A 534 -4.79 47.73 -41.55
N ALA A 535 -3.64 47.07 -41.51
CA ALA A 535 -2.30 47.63 -41.75
C ALA A 535 -1.57 46.91 -42.89
N ASP A 536 -0.52 47.53 -43.44
CA ASP A 536 0.31 46.87 -44.46
C ASP A 536 1.09 45.69 -43.87
N ILE A 537 1.14 44.59 -44.62
CA ILE A 537 1.83 43.36 -44.22
C ILE A 537 3.34 43.57 -44.36
N PRO A 538 4.14 43.37 -43.29
CA PRO A 538 5.59 43.49 -43.35
C PRO A 538 6.22 42.56 -44.39
N ASP A 539 7.24 43.06 -45.11
CA ASP A 539 7.92 42.34 -46.20
C ASP A 539 8.44 40.96 -45.75
N HIS A 540 9.01 40.88 -44.55
CA HIS A 540 9.61 39.67 -44.03
C HIS A 540 8.58 38.54 -43.83
N ILE A 541 7.36 38.84 -43.36
CA ILE A 541 6.31 37.85 -43.14
C ILE A 541 5.91 37.21 -44.47
N PHE A 542 5.73 38.02 -45.51
CA PHE A 542 5.37 37.52 -46.84
C PHE A 542 6.45 36.60 -47.44
N HIS A 543 7.72 37.01 -47.37
CA HIS A 543 8.82 36.19 -47.86
C HIS A 543 8.96 34.88 -47.10
N GLU A 544 8.75 34.91 -45.78
CA GLU A 544 8.75 33.69 -44.95
C GLU A 544 7.61 32.75 -45.33
N THR A 545 6.38 33.25 -45.54
CA THR A 545 5.27 32.41 -46.01
C THR A 545 5.55 31.76 -47.36
N ILE A 546 6.13 32.49 -48.32
CA ILE A 546 6.52 31.92 -49.61
C ILE A 546 7.59 30.83 -49.43
N PHE A 547 8.54 31.02 -48.51
CA PHE A 547 9.56 30.02 -48.21
C PHE A 547 8.96 28.77 -47.54
N THR A 548 8.00 28.96 -46.62
CA THR A 548 7.21 27.88 -46.00
C THR A 548 6.47 27.07 -47.06
N ILE A 549 5.80 27.72 -48.02
CA ILE A 549 5.07 27.03 -49.10
C ILE A 549 6.02 26.29 -50.06
N LYS A 550 7.23 26.85 -50.33
CA LYS A 550 8.25 26.12 -51.10
C LYS A 550 8.73 24.86 -50.39
N LYS A 551 8.91 24.92 -49.06
CA LYS A 551 9.26 23.76 -48.23
C LYS A 551 8.13 22.72 -48.20
N GLU A 552 6.88 23.16 -48.07
CA GLU A 552 5.69 22.31 -48.19
C GLU A 552 5.66 21.57 -49.53
N ALA A 553 5.84 22.29 -50.64
CA ALA A 553 5.86 21.70 -51.98
C ALA A 553 7.00 20.70 -52.15
N MET A 554 8.21 21.02 -51.64
CA MET A 554 9.34 20.09 -51.65
C MET A 554 9.04 18.82 -50.83
N TYR A 555 8.43 18.98 -49.65
CA TYR A 555 8.04 17.85 -48.80
C TYR A 555 7.00 16.97 -49.48
N LEU A 556 5.89 17.53 -49.94
CA LEU A 556 4.78 16.79 -50.53
C LEU A 556 5.13 16.12 -51.86
N HIS A 557 5.93 16.77 -52.71
CA HIS A 557 6.20 16.27 -54.07
C HIS A 557 7.47 15.43 -54.19
N SER A 558 8.47 15.64 -53.30
CA SER A 558 9.74 14.92 -53.37
C SER A 558 9.96 13.98 -52.20
N LEU A 559 9.82 14.45 -50.96
CA LEU A 559 10.25 13.69 -49.77
C LEU A 559 9.18 12.71 -49.28
N LEU A 560 7.92 13.15 -49.17
CA LEU A 560 6.82 12.32 -48.67
C LEU A 560 6.58 11.06 -49.52
N PRO A 561 6.60 11.11 -50.87
CA PRO A 561 6.49 9.90 -51.69
C PRO A 561 7.65 8.92 -51.45
N GLN A 562 8.86 9.43 -51.24
CA GLN A 562 10.04 8.61 -50.93
C GLN A 562 9.95 7.98 -49.53
N ILE A 563 9.52 8.75 -48.53
CA ILE A 563 9.29 8.28 -47.15
C ILE A 563 8.23 7.17 -47.12
N ILE A 564 7.15 7.31 -47.91
CA ILE A 564 6.09 6.29 -48.01
C ILE A 564 6.61 5.02 -48.70
N ALA A 565 7.38 5.16 -49.78
CA ALA A 565 7.92 4.04 -50.54
C ALA A 565 8.96 3.23 -49.75
N GLU A 566 9.85 3.91 -49.03
CA GLU A 566 10.97 3.30 -48.29
C GLU A 566 10.65 3.03 -46.81
N ARG A 567 9.51 3.50 -46.30
CA ARG A 567 9.14 3.51 -44.86
C ARG A 567 10.23 4.13 -43.96
N ASN A 568 10.91 5.14 -44.48
CA ASN A 568 12.06 5.74 -43.82
C ASN A 568 11.63 6.82 -42.83
N VAL A 569 11.44 6.44 -41.57
CA VAL A 569 11.08 7.37 -40.48
C VAL A 569 12.20 8.38 -40.19
N GLY A 570 13.47 8.01 -40.41
CA GLY A 570 14.61 8.90 -40.21
C GLY A 570 14.58 10.13 -41.12
N LEU A 571 14.28 9.94 -42.41
CA LEU A 571 14.17 11.06 -43.36
C LEU A 571 13.02 12.04 -43.01
N ARG A 572 11.95 11.55 -42.38
CA ARG A 572 10.85 12.38 -41.88
C ARG A 572 11.31 13.24 -40.71
N GLU A 573 11.95 12.64 -39.71
CA GLU A 573 12.43 13.36 -38.53
C GLU A 573 13.55 14.35 -38.91
N ASP A 574 14.48 13.97 -39.79
CA ASP A 574 15.52 14.86 -40.33
C ASP A 574 14.92 16.09 -41.04
N PHE A 575 13.83 15.91 -41.80
CA PHE A 575 13.14 17.04 -42.42
C PHE A 575 12.45 17.92 -41.37
N LEU A 576 11.79 17.33 -40.36
CA LEU A 576 11.13 18.09 -39.29
C LEU A 576 12.14 18.93 -38.49
N GLU A 577 13.29 18.36 -38.13
CA GLU A 577 14.35 19.07 -37.40
C GLU A 577 14.96 20.24 -38.21
N ASN A 578 15.16 20.05 -39.51
CA ASN A 578 15.85 21.04 -40.36
C ASN A 578 14.91 22.04 -41.06
N SER A 579 13.65 21.68 -41.27
CA SER A 579 12.69 22.53 -42.01
C SER A 579 12.18 23.69 -41.17
N GLY A 580 12.13 23.55 -39.84
CA GLY A 580 11.53 24.55 -38.94
C GLY A 580 10.02 24.74 -39.17
N LEU A 581 9.37 23.80 -39.85
CA LEU A 581 7.92 23.72 -39.97
C LEU A 581 7.33 23.11 -38.70
N ASP A 582 6.12 23.54 -38.34
CA ASP A 582 5.40 22.95 -37.22
C ASP A 582 5.06 21.48 -37.52
N ARG A 583 5.34 20.59 -36.57
CA ARG A 583 5.04 19.16 -36.68
C ARG A 583 3.55 18.90 -36.87
N PHE A 584 2.67 19.64 -36.20
CA PHE A 584 1.22 19.54 -36.41
C PHE A 584 0.83 19.90 -37.84
N TYR A 585 1.44 20.95 -38.37
CA TYR A 585 1.18 21.40 -39.74
C TYR A 585 1.62 20.34 -40.76
N VAL A 586 2.80 19.74 -40.58
CA VAL A 586 3.28 18.65 -41.45
C VAL A 586 2.39 17.40 -41.33
N GLU A 587 1.92 17.07 -40.13
CA GLU A 587 1.01 15.93 -39.92
C GLU A 587 -0.37 16.15 -40.58
N GLU A 588 -0.90 17.36 -40.59
CA GLU A 588 -2.13 17.66 -41.35
C GLU A 588 -1.89 17.56 -42.87
N LEU A 589 -0.74 18.03 -43.37
CA LEU A 589 -0.36 17.90 -44.78
C LEU A 589 -0.22 16.42 -45.22
N GLU A 590 0.38 15.59 -44.38
CA GLU A 590 0.48 14.14 -44.62
C GLU A 590 -0.91 13.48 -44.66
N ARG A 591 -1.81 13.87 -43.75
CA ARG A 591 -3.20 13.36 -43.75
C ARG A 591 -3.91 13.76 -45.04
N GLU A 592 -3.86 15.04 -45.43
CA GLU A 592 -4.44 15.54 -46.67
C GLU A 592 -3.90 14.79 -47.91
N TYR A 593 -2.59 14.47 -47.92
CA TYR A 593 -1.96 13.73 -49.00
C TYR A 593 -2.47 12.28 -49.08
N TYR A 594 -2.59 11.60 -47.94
CA TYR A 594 -3.13 10.23 -47.88
C TYR A 594 -4.60 10.18 -48.32
N GLU A 595 -5.41 11.16 -47.90
CA GLU A 595 -6.82 11.27 -48.29
C GLU A 595 -6.97 11.54 -49.80
N LYS A 596 -6.20 12.48 -50.37
CA LYS A 596 -6.26 12.81 -51.80
C LYS A 596 -5.80 11.67 -52.70
N ASN A 597 -4.89 10.82 -52.22
CA ASN A 597 -4.34 9.69 -52.99
C ASN A 597 -4.98 8.33 -52.64
N GLY A 598 -5.99 8.29 -51.77
CA GLY A 598 -6.70 7.05 -51.40
C GLY A 598 -5.84 6.02 -50.66
N LEU A 599 -4.82 6.47 -49.91
CA LEU A 599 -3.89 5.61 -49.18
C LEU A 599 -4.43 5.26 -47.77
N SER A 600 -4.04 4.10 -47.22
CA SER A 600 -4.49 3.67 -45.88
C SER A 600 -3.87 4.51 -44.76
N LEU A 601 -4.73 5.07 -43.90
CA LEU A 601 -4.35 5.82 -42.70
C LEU A 601 -3.57 4.98 -41.67
N GLU A 602 -3.71 3.64 -41.70
CA GLU A 602 -2.92 2.76 -40.82
C GLU A 602 -1.42 2.80 -41.15
N GLY A 603 -1.07 2.93 -42.43
CA GLY A 603 0.32 3.09 -42.86
C GLY A 603 0.93 4.42 -42.41
N LEU A 604 0.11 5.48 -42.36
CA LEU A 604 0.51 6.78 -41.83
C LEU A 604 0.81 6.72 -40.33
N TYR A 605 0.00 6.00 -39.55
CA TYR A 605 0.28 5.79 -38.12
C TYR A 605 1.55 5.00 -37.84
N GLN A 606 1.97 4.09 -38.73
CA GLN A 606 3.24 3.37 -38.60
C GLN A 606 4.46 4.27 -38.83
N ILE A 607 4.38 5.19 -39.79
CA ILE A 607 5.45 6.18 -40.05
C ILE A 607 5.52 7.20 -38.90
N ARG A 608 4.39 7.51 -38.26
CA ARG A 608 4.30 8.39 -37.08
C ARG A 608 4.75 7.75 -35.77
N LYS A 609 4.78 6.41 -35.69
CA LYS A 609 5.07 5.63 -34.47
C LYS A 609 6.55 5.49 -34.11
N GLY A 610 7.47 6.17 -34.81
CA GLY A 610 8.92 6.14 -34.52
C GLY A 610 9.36 6.69 -33.15
N LEU A 611 8.42 6.90 -32.22
CA LEU A 611 8.60 7.37 -30.85
C LEU A 611 7.96 6.38 -29.86
N SER A 612 8.26 5.08 -30.00
CA SER A 612 8.11 4.13 -28.88
C SER A 612 9.41 4.04 -28.12
#